data_AF-A0A831NYS7-F1
#
_entry.id   AF-A0A831NYS7-F1
#
_cell.length_a   1.000
_cell.length_b   1.000
_cell.length_c   1.000
_cell.angle_alpha   90.00
_cell.angle_beta   90.00
_cell.angle_gamma   90.00
#
_symmetry.space_group_name_H-M   'P 1'
#
loop_
_entity.id
_entity.type
_entity.pdbx_description
1 polymer ?
#
loop_
_entity_poly.entity_id
_entity_poly.type
_entity_poly.pdbx_seq_one_letter_code
_entity_poly.pdbx_strand_id
1 'polypeptide(L)'
;YTLRHQGHVRVDIFYHKFSERTCAWVDLLGTLLLLFPLVGFIFWVSWDYVLESWKVLEGSREAGGLPGVFLLKTLLLLMPLTMMLQGLALMLRSWQTIHGVRRG
;
A
#
# COMPACT_ATOMS: atom_id res chain seq x y z
N TYR A 1 17.03 9.91 20.99
CA TYR A 1 15.68 9.34 21.18
C TYR A 1 14.63 9.92 20.21
N THR A 2 15.06 10.45 19.06
CA THR A 2 14.25 11.23 18.08
C THR A 2 13.92 10.47 16.79
N LEU A 3 14.32 9.20 16.66
CA LEU A 3 14.32 8.43 15.40
C LEU A 3 13.24 7.35 15.28
N ARG A 4 12.39 7.14 16.31
CA ARG A 4 11.48 5.98 16.37
C ARG A 4 10.04 6.24 15.90
N HIS A 5 9.69 7.44 15.46
CA HIS A 5 8.29 7.78 15.15
C HIS A 5 8.03 8.34 13.73
N GLN A 6 8.96 8.23 12.78
CA GLN A 6 8.81 8.82 11.43
C GLN A 6 9.19 7.86 10.30
N GLY A 7 8.37 6.83 10.07
CA GLY A 7 8.61 5.85 9.00
C GLY A 7 7.64 5.90 7.83
N HIS A 8 6.63 6.75 7.89
CA HIS A 8 5.78 7.08 6.77
C HIS A 8 5.56 8.58 6.87
N VAL A 9 6.07 9.30 5.86
CA VAL A 9 5.99 10.75 5.68
C VAL A 9 4.51 11.16 5.58
N ARG A 10 3.79 11.04 6.70
CA ARG A 10 2.48 11.63 6.86
C ARG A 10 2.73 13.09 7.16
N VAL A 11 3.09 13.83 6.10
CA VAL A 11 2.76 15.25 6.01
C VAL A 11 3.22 16.01 7.28
N ASP A 12 4.36 15.59 7.86
CA ASP A 12 4.89 15.99 9.18
C ASP A 12 5.12 17.52 9.25
N ILE A 13 5.18 18.18 8.09
CA ILE A 13 5.35 19.62 7.95
C ILE A 13 4.01 20.38 7.88
N PHE A 14 2.93 19.80 7.33
CA PHE A 14 1.62 20.51 7.32
C PHE A 14 0.83 20.27 8.61
N TYR A 15 1.01 19.14 9.30
CA TYR A 15 0.22 18.81 10.50
C TYR A 15 0.55 19.64 11.74
N HIS A 16 1.62 20.45 11.71
CA HIS A 16 2.00 21.28 12.87
C HIS A 16 0.94 22.34 13.24
N LYS A 17 -0.05 22.60 12.37
CA LYS A 17 -1.16 23.53 12.62
C LYS A 17 -2.56 22.90 12.58
N PHE A 18 -2.69 21.60 12.29
CA PHE A 18 -3.99 20.96 12.10
C PHE A 18 -4.44 20.17 13.32
N SER A 19 -5.73 20.22 13.62
CA SER A 19 -6.33 19.39 14.67
C SER A 19 -6.25 17.90 14.33
N GLU A 20 -6.20 17.04 15.34
CA GLU A 20 -6.11 15.58 15.16
C GLU A 20 -7.23 15.02 14.28
N ARG A 21 -8.41 15.63 14.33
CA ARG A 21 -9.56 15.27 13.49
C ARG A 21 -9.36 15.65 12.03
N THR A 22 -8.82 16.85 11.76
CA THR A 22 -8.51 17.28 10.40
C THR A 22 -7.45 16.38 9.76
N CYS A 23 -6.43 16.00 10.55
CA CYS A 23 -5.41 15.05 10.13
C CYS A 23 -6.01 13.67 9.76
N ALA A 24 -6.90 13.14 10.60
CA ALA A 24 -7.59 11.89 10.32
C ALA A 24 -8.45 11.94 9.04
N TRP A 25 -9.13 13.06 8.78
CA TRP A 25 -9.89 13.27 7.54
C TRP A 25 -8.99 13.28 6.30
N VAL A 26 -7.85 13.98 6.37
CA VAL A 26 -6.87 14.04 5.27
C VAL A 26 -6.28 12.66 4.99
N ASP A 27 -5.90 11.91 6.03
CA ASP A 27 -5.38 10.55 5.89
C ASP A 27 -6.43 9.61 5.26
N LEU A 28 -7.70 9.72 5.68
CA LEU A 28 -8.79 8.89 5.15
C LEU A 28 -9.07 9.21 3.68
N LEU A 29 -9.23 10.50 3.33
CA LEU A 29 -9.48 10.93 1.96
C LEU A 29 -8.28 10.67 1.04
N GLY A 30 -7.05 10.91 1.51
CA GLY A 30 -5.83 10.63 0.77
C GLY A 30 -5.68 9.13 0.50
N THR A 31 -5.99 8.28 1.48
CA THR A 31 -5.97 6.83 1.26
C THR A 31 -7.03 6.42 0.24
N LEU A 32 -8.26 6.92 0.34
CA LEU A 32 -9.37 6.55 -0.55
C LEU A 32 -9.18 7.06 -1.99
N LEU A 33 -8.72 8.30 -2.16
CA LEU A 33 -8.67 8.98 -3.46
C LEU A 33 -7.32 8.89 -4.16
N LEU A 34 -6.24 8.60 -3.44
CA LEU A 34 -4.91 8.48 -4.03
C LEU A 34 -4.39 7.04 -3.95
N LEU A 35 -4.37 6.45 -2.74
CA LEU A 35 -3.77 5.13 -2.53
C LEU A 35 -4.60 4.01 -3.17
N PHE A 36 -5.89 3.92 -2.88
CA PHE A 36 -6.75 2.87 -3.44
C PHE A 36 -6.82 2.85 -4.97
N PRO A 37 -7.05 3.97 -5.68
CA PRO A 37 -7.09 3.94 -7.14
C PRO A 37 -5.72 3.63 -7.76
N LEU A 38 -4.62 4.17 -7.20
CA LEU A 38 -3.27 3.87 -7.67
C LEU A 38 -2.94 2.38 -7.50
N VAL A 39 -3.14 1.85 -6.30
CA VAL A 39 -2.82 0.46 -5.96
C VAL A 39 -3.76 -0.50 -6.69
N GLY A 40 -5.04 -0.16 -6.85
CA GLY A 40 -6.00 -0.91 -7.65
C GLY A 40 -5.63 -0.94 -9.14
N PHE A 41 -5.17 0.18 -9.70
CA PHE A 41 -4.67 0.23 -11.07
C PHE A 41 -3.42 -0.64 -11.27
N ILE A 42 -2.44 -0.55 -10.36
CA ILE A 42 -1.24 -1.39 -10.40
C ILE A 42 -1.61 -2.87 -10.30
N PHE A 43 -2.54 -3.22 -9.39
CA PHE A 43 -3.02 -4.58 -9.24
C PHE A 43 -3.69 -5.08 -10.53
N TRP A 44 -4.58 -4.28 -11.14
CA TRP A 44 -5.24 -4.63 -12.40
C TRP A 44 -4.23 -4.91 -13.50
N VAL A 45 -3.31 -3.98 -13.78
CA VAL A 45 -2.32 -4.14 -14.85
C VAL A 45 -1.40 -5.33 -14.57
N SER A 46 -1.04 -5.54 -13.31
CA SER A 46 -0.17 -6.66 -12.92
C SER A 46 -0.90 -8.00 -12.94
N TRP A 47 -2.23 -8.03 -12.79
CA TRP A 47 -3.02 -9.25 -12.70
C TRP A 47 -2.90 -10.11 -13.96
N ASP A 48 -3.18 -9.52 -15.12
CA ASP A 48 -3.09 -10.23 -16.40
C ASP A 48 -1.63 -10.63 -16.69
N TYR A 49 -0.68 -9.75 -16.36
CA TYR A 49 0.75 -10.02 -16.54
C TYR A 49 1.24 -11.22 -15.72
N VAL A 50 0.81 -11.33 -14.46
CA VAL A 50 1.16 -12.44 -13.59
C VAL A 50 0.48 -13.73 -14.04
N LEU A 51 -0.83 -13.68 -14.36
CA LEU A 51 -1.57 -14.85 -14.81
C LEU A 51 -1.00 -15.48 -16.08
N GLU A 52 -0.63 -14.66 -17.07
CA GLU A 52 -0.01 -15.16 -18.30
C GLU A 52 1.35 -15.84 -18.02
N SER A 53 2.18 -15.26 -17.15
CA SER A 53 3.45 -15.88 -16.74
C SER A 53 3.27 -17.19 -15.97
N TRP A 54 2.20 -17.34 -15.20
CA TRP A 54 1.85 -18.60 -14.55
C TRP A 54 1.37 -19.67 -15.53
N LYS A 55 0.59 -19.30 -16.54
CA LYS A 55 0.12 -20.23 -17.60
C LYS A 55 1.28 -20.81 -18.41
N VAL A 56 2.29 -20.00 -18.69
CA VAL A 56 3.46 -20.41 -19.49
C VAL A 56 4.56 -21.03 -18.62
N LEU A 57 4.38 -21.09 -17.29
CA LEU A 57 5.40 -21.52 -16.32
C LEU A 57 6.76 -20.90 -16.65
N GLU A 58 6.74 -19.58 -16.85
CA GLU A 58 7.83 -18.86 -17.51
C GLU A 58 9.15 -19.01 -16.74
N GLY A 59 10.08 -19.76 -17.35
CA GLY A 59 11.47 -19.88 -16.92
C GLY A 59 12.33 -18.84 -17.62
N SER A 60 13.41 -18.39 -16.97
CA SER A 60 14.36 -17.49 -17.63
C SER A 60 14.99 -18.17 -18.84
N ARG A 61 15.01 -17.47 -19.99
CA ARG A 61 15.59 -17.96 -21.26
C ARG A 61 17.13 -17.87 -21.28
N GLU A 62 17.74 -17.34 -20.22
CA GLU A 62 19.19 -17.22 -20.06
C GLU A 62 19.81 -18.53 -19.59
N ALA A 63 21.00 -18.88 -20.09
CA ALA A 63 21.76 -20.04 -19.61
C ALA A 63 22.16 -19.83 -18.14
N GLY A 64 21.52 -20.58 -17.23
CA GLY A 64 21.66 -20.41 -15.77
C GLY A 64 20.65 -19.44 -15.14
N GLY A 65 19.63 -19.00 -15.89
CA GLY A 65 18.62 -18.08 -15.40
C GLY A 65 17.65 -18.69 -14.37
N LEU A 66 17.09 -17.85 -13.51
CA LEU A 66 16.23 -18.27 -12.39
C LEU A 66 15.05 -19.14 -12.88
N PRO A 67 14.97 -20.42 -12.49
CA PRO A 67 13.83 -21.28 -12.82
C PRO A 67 12.68 -20.91 -11.89
N GLY A 68 11.92 -19.87 -12.24
CA GLY A 68 10.82 -19.38 -11.41
C GLY A 68 10.52 -17.89 -11.54
N VAL A 69 10.66 -17.31 -12.75
CA VAL A 69 10.39 -15.88 -12.96
C VAL A 69 8.91 -15.56 -12.63
N PHE A 70 8.02 -16.53 -12.81
CA PHE A 70 6.62 -16.41 -12.41
C PHE A 70 6.43 -16.22 -10.89
N LEU A 71 7.28 -16.78 -10.03
CA LEU A 71 7.28 -16.52 -8.57
C LEU A 71 7.76 -15.10 -8.25
N LEU A 72 8.76 -14.59 -8.97
CA LEU A 72 9.16 -13.20 -8.81
C LEU A 72 8.04 -12.26 -9.26
N LYS A 73 7.32 -12.61 -10.33
CA LYS A 73 6.16 -11.85 -10.79
C LYS A 73 4.99 -11.90 -9.81
N THR A 74 4.83 -12.90 -8.95
CA THR A 74 3.78 -12.81 -7.91
C THR A 74 4.07 -11.73 -6.87
N LEU A 75 5.33 -11.35 -6.64
CA LEU A 75 5.65 -10.22 -5.75
C LEU A 75 5.09 -8.89 -6.27
N LEU A 76 4.95 -8.73 -7.60
CA LEU A 76 4.27 -7.57 -8.21
C LEU A 76 2.80 -7.47 -7.79
N LEU A 77 2.18 -8.60 -7.47
CA LEU A 77 0.80 -8.67 -6.97
C LEU A 77 0.72 -8.57 -5.44
N LEU A 78 1.72 -9.10 -4.75
CA LEU A 78 1.80 -9.13 -3.29
C LEU A 78 2.06 -7.74 -2.69
N MET A 79 2.87 -6.92 -3.35
CA MET A 79 3.09 -5.51 -2.97
C MET A 79 1.78 -4.69 -2.91
N PRO A 80 0.99 -4.56 -3.99
CA PRO A 80 -0.24 -3.80 -3.96
C PRO A 80 -1.26 -4.40 -2.99
N LEU A 81 -1.32 -5.73 -2.86
CA LEU A 81 -2.19 -6.39 -1.89
C LEU A 81 -1.85 -6.00 -0.44
N THR A 82 -0.56 -6.03 -0.08
CA THR A 82 -0.12 -5.64 1.27
C THR A 82 -0.27 -4.14 1.51
N MET A 83 -0.12 -3.29 0.49
CA MET A 83 -0.44 -1.86 0.58
C MET A 83 -1.93 -1.60 0.80
N MET A 84 -2.83 -2.33 0.12
CA MET A 84 -4.27 -2.21 0.36
C MET A 84 -4.63 -2.57 1.81
N LEU A 85 -4.02 -3.63 2.37
CA LEU A 85 -4.21 -4.01 3.78
C LEU A 85 -3.73 -2.92 4.74
N GLN A 86 -2.56 -2.33 4.48
CA GLN A 86 -2.03 -1.22 5.28
C GLN A 86 -2.92 0.03 5.15
N GLY A 87 -3.39 0.35 3.94
CA GLY A 87 -4.33 1.45 3.69
C GLY A 87 -5.65 1.25 4.44
N LEU A 88 -6.19 0.03 4.47
CA LEU A 88 -7.39 -0.30 5.24
C LEU A 88 -7.17 -0.09 6.75
N ALA A 89 -6.03 -0.53 7.29
CA ALA A 89 -5.68 -0.32 8.69
C ALA A 89 -5.57 1.19 9.02
N LEU A 90 -5.03 1.99 8.09
CA LEU A 90 -4.98 3.44 8.22
C LEU A 90 -6.38 4.06 8.22
N MET A 91 -7.25 3.68 7.27
CA MET A 91 -8.63 4.15 7.22
C MET A 91 -9.40 3.85 8.50
N LEU A 92 -9.28 2.63 9.05
CA LEU A 92 -9.96 2.26 10.30
C LEU A 92 -9.48 3.09 11.49
N ARG A 93 -8.17 3.35 11.59
CA ARG A 93 -7.60 4.21 12.65
C ARG A 93 -8.06 5.66 12.52
N SER A 94 -8.07 6.19 11.30
CA SER A 94 -8.57 7.54 11.01
C SER A 94 -10.06 7.66 11.34
N TRP A 95 -10.86 6.65 10.97
CA TRP A 95 -12.28 6.58 11.30
C TRP A 95 -12.54 6.59 12.82
N GLN A 96 -11.81 5.78 13.58
CA GLN A 96 -11.89 5.75 15.04
C GLN A 96 -11.53 7.11 15.67
N THR A 97 -10.54 7.78 15.10
CA THR A 97 -10.10 9.10 15.56
C THR A 97 -11.17 10.18 15.30
N ILE A 98 -11.84 10.13 14.15
CA ILE A 98 -12.96 11.02 13.80
C ILE A 98 -14.14 10.80 14.75
N HIS A 99 -14.48 9.54 15.05
CA HIS A 99 -15.56 9.21 15.99
C HIS A 99 -15.19 9.39 17.48
N GLY A 100 -13.96 9.84 17.79
CA GLY A 100 -13.54 10.14 19.16
C GLY A 100 -13.22 8.93 20.02
N VAL A 101 -13.00 7.74 19.43
CA VAL A 101 -12.70 6.47 20.13
C VAL A 101 -11.21 6.36 20.48
N ARG A 102 -10.52 7.48 20.70
CA ARG A 102 -9.09 7.46 21.03
C ARG A 102 -8.90 7.10 22.50
N ARG A 103 -8.73 5.81 22.80
CA ARG A 103 -8.04 5.37 24.02
C ARG A 103 -6.53 5.36 23.75
N GLY A 104 -5.83 6.23 24.48
CA GLY A 104 -4.41 6.19 24.86
C GLY A 104 -3.42 5.57 23.89
#